data_AF-A0A2L2LJV3-F1
#
_entry.id   AF-A0A2L2LJV3-F1
#
_cell.length_a   1.000
_cell.length_b   1.000
_cell.length_c   1.000
_cell.angle_alpha   90.00
_cell.angle_beta   90.00
_cell.angle_gamma   90.00
#
_symmetry.space_group_name_H-M   'P 1'
#
loop_
_entity.id
_entity.type
_entity.pdbx_description
1 polymer ?
#
loop_
_entity_poly.entity_id
_entity_poly.type
_entity_poly.pdbx_seq_one_letter_code
_entity_poly.pdbx_strand_id
1 'polypeptide(L)'
;MRIWAGSPRLPPGRRIDTESLVGASEATGTREWLKARVLQMVEDESDIEPDENLIFYGLDSLQVMKLAGELKERGVTVGFDELARVPTLSAWSRRFIRQ
;
A
#
# COMPACT_ATOMS: atom_id res chain seq x y z
N MET A 1 11.85 -0.73 -58.60
CA MET A 1 10.57 -1.47 -58.73
C MET A 1 10.79 -2.93 -58.31
N ARG A 2 9.78 -3.57 -57.67
CA ARG A 2 9.69 -4.89 -56.93
C ARG A 2 9.91 -4.77 -55.40
N ILE A 3 8.87 -4.74 -54.53
CA ILE A 3 8.02 -5.78 -53.85
C ILE A 3 8.84 -6.78 -53.00
N TRP A 4 8.58 -7.18 -51.73
CA TRP A 4 7.39 -7.50 -50.91
C TRP A 4 7.84 -7.82 -49.43
N ALA A 5 7.01 -7.61 -48.37
CA ALA A 5 6.78 -8.55 -47.20
C ALA A 5 6.30 -7.91 -45.87
N GLY A 6 5.00 -8.07 -45.57
CA GLY A 6 4.46 -8.59 -44.30
C GLY A 6 4.88 -8.07 -42.91
N SER A 7 3.86 -7.57 -42.19
CA SER A 7 3.54 -7.72 -40.73
C SER A 7 3.53 -6.42 -39.92
N PRO A 8 2.78 -6.34 -38.80
CA PRO A 8 1.35 -6.57 -38.65
C PRO A 8 0.65 -5.32 -38.08
N ARG A 9 -0.65 -5.15 -38.37
CA ARG A 9 -1.48 -4.14 -37.70
C ARG A 9 -1.58 -4.50 -36.22
N LEU A 10 -0.96 -3.70 -35.35
CA LEU A 10 -1.24 -3.74 -33.92
C LEU A 10 -2.69 -3.27 -33.69
N PRO A 11 -3.48 -3.93 -32.83
CA PRO A 11 -4.72 -3.33 -32.33
C PRO A 11 -4.36 -2.08 -31.52
N PRO A 12 -5.23 -1.06 -31.42
CA PRO A 12 -4.96 0.10 -30.59
C PRO A 12 -4.80 -0.36 -29.14
N GLY A 13 -3.53 -0.45 -28.72
CA GLY A 13 -3.14 -0.62 -27.34
C GLY A 13 -3.76 0.53 -26.58
N ARG A 14 -4.64 0.17 -25.64
CA ARG A 14 -5.21 1.06 -24.65
C ARG A 14 -4.05 1.84 -24.03
N ARG A 15 -3.97 3.14 -24.35
CA ARG A 15 -3.05 4.04 -23.66
C ARG A 15 -3.49 4.01 -22.19
N ILE A 16 -2.72 3.32 -21.38
CA ILE A 16 -2.76 3.52 -19.93
C ILE A 16 -2.05 4.84 -19.71
N ASP A 17 -2.82 5.86 -19.33
CA ASP A 17 -2.29 7.16 -19.00
C ASP A 17 -1.27 6.98 -17.88
N THR A 18 0.01 7.27 -18.15
CA THR A 18 1.11 7.02 -17.22
C THR A 18 0.90 7.74 -15.88
N GLU A 19 0.10 8.81 -15.87
CA GLU A 19 -0.37 9.52 -14.68
C GLU A 19 -1.28 8.68 -13.76
N SER A 20 -2.10 7.79 -14.33
CA SER A 20 -3.00 6.92 -13.56
C SER A 20 -2.26 5.72 -12.96
N LEU A 21 -1.19 5.26 -13.61
CA LEU A 21 -0.34 4.19 -13.09
C LEU A 21 0.47 4.62 -11.87
N VAL A 22 0.91 5.89 -11.82
CA VAL A 22 1.69 6.41 -10.69
C VAL A 22 0.85 6.37 -9.41
N GLY A 23 -0.37 6.91 -9.38
CA GLY A 23 -1.19 6.91 -8.17
C GLY A 23 -1.52 5.51 -7.63
N ALA A 24 -1.86 4.56 -8.50
CA ALA A 24 -2.13 3.19 -8.11
C ALA A 24 -0.86 2.43 -7.67
N SER A 25 0.29 2.74 -8.28
CA SER A 25 1.59 2.17 -7.91
C SER A 25 2.07 2.70 -6.56
N GLU A 26 1.93 3.99 -6.29
CA GLU A 26 2.27 4.61 -5.00
C GLU A 26 1.39 4.07 -3.87
N ALA A 27 0.08 3.92 -4.11
CA ALA A 27 -0.85 3.33 -3.14
C ALA A 27 -0.52 1.85 -2.85
N THR A 28 -0.17 1.09 -3.89
CA THR A 28 0.26 -0.31 -3.73
C THR A 28 1.58 -0.41 -2.97
N GLY A 29 2.57 0.42 -3.31
CA GLY A 29 3.86 0.48 -2.62
C GLY A 29 3.74 0.92 -1.16
N THR A 30 2.83 1.85 -0.86
CA THR A 30 2.52 2.27 0.52
C THR A 30 1.91 1.13 1.32
N ARG A 31 1.00 0.35 0.71
CA ARG A 31 0.39 -0.82 1.35
C ARG A 31 1.40 -1.94 1.62
N GLU A 32 2.24 -2.26 0.64
CA GLU A 32 3.29 -3.26 0.80
C GLU A 32 4.29 -2.86 1.86
N TRP A 33 4.72 -1.59 1.85
CA TRP A 33 5.58 -1.04 2.88
C TRP A 33 4.92 -1.10 4.26
N LEU A 34 3.65 -0.72 4.38
CA LEU A 34 2.90 -0.79 5.64
C LEU A 34 2.91 -2.21 6.20
N LYS A 35 2.58 -3.20 5.36
CA LYS A 35 2.56 -4.61 5.78
C LYS A 35 3.95 -5.04 6.26
N ALA A 36 4.99 -4.79 5.47
CA ALA A 36 6.37 -5.12 5.85
C ALA A 36 6.79 -4.42 7.15
N ARG A 37 6.35 -3.17 7.36
CA ARG A 37 6.68 -2.41 8.56
C ARG A 37 5.98 -2.95 9.79
N VAL A 38 4.70 -3.29 9.69
CA VAL A 38 3.93 -3.89 10.79
C VAL A 38 4.52 -5.25 11.19
N LEU A 39 4.94 -6.07 10.24
CA LEU A 39 5.62 -7.34 10.50
C LEU A 39 6.92 -7.19 11.30
N GLN A 40 7.57 -6.02 11.25
CA GLN A 40 8.77 -5.73 12.06
C GLN A 40 8.44 -5.20 13.46
N MET A 41 7.18 -4.92 13.75
CA MET A 41 6.72 -4.29 14.99
C MET A 41 5.98 -5.30 15.87
N VAL A 42 5.21 -6.20 15.26
CA VAL A 42 4.56 -7.31 15.95
C VAL A 42 5.56 -8.36 16.43
N GLU A 43 5.21 -9.08 17.50
CA GLU A 43 6.00 -10.17 18.05
C GLU A 43 5.75 -11.50 17.31
N ASP A 44 4.53 -11.70 16.81
CA ASP A 44 4.16 -12.85 15.98
C ASP A 44 3.84 -12.40 14.55
N GLU A 45 4.73 -12.75 13.63
CA GLU A 45 4.59 -12.45 12.19
C GLU A 45 3.83 -13.54 11.42
N SER A 46 3.43 -14.62 12.10
CA SER A 46 2.77 -15.77 11.49
C SER A 46 1.27 -15.50 11.33
N ASP A 47 0.78 -15.57 10.09
CA ASP A 47 -0.65 -15.58 9.78
C ASP A 47 -1.43 -14.38 10.34
N ILE A 48 -0.87 -13.16 10.23
CA ILE A 48 -1.59 -11.94 10.65
C ILE A 48 -2.87 -11.78 9.83
N GLU A 49 -4.00 -11.94 10.48
CA GLU A 49 -5.31 -11.72 9.89
C GLU A 49 -5.53 -10.22 9.63
N PRO A 50 -5.89 -9.82 8.39
CA PRO A 50 -5.85 -8.42 7.99
C PRO A 50 -6.91 -7.56 8.69
N ASP A 51 -8.02 -8.17 9.13
CA ASP A 51 -9.10 -7.53 9.86
C ASP A 51 -9.01 -7.73 11.37
N GLU A 52 -7.99 -8.43 11.86
CA GLU A 52 -7.75 -8.62 13.28
C GLU A 52 -6.97 -7.45 13.89
N ASN A 53 -7.24 -7.18 15.16
CA ASN A 53 -6.57 -6.15 15.91
C ASN A 53 -5.11 -6.54 16.17
N LEU A 54 -4.18 -5.75 15.64
CA LEU A 54 -2.74 -5.98 15.72
C LEU A 54 -2.20 -5.96 17.15
N ILE A 55 -2.94 -5.42 18.12
CA ILE A 55 -2.57 -5.50 19.54
C ILE A 55 -2.48 -6.96 20.01
N PHE A 56 -3.29 -7.87 19.44
CA PHE A 56 -3.20 -9.31 19.74
C PHE A 56 -1.89 -9.95 19.25
N TYR A 57 -1.20 -9.29 18.31
CA TYR A 57 0.09 -9.70 17.77
C TYR A 57 1.27 -8.96 18.42
N GLY A 58 1.03 -8.19 19.49
CA GLY A 58 2.08 -7.45 20.22
C GLY A 58 2.26 -5.99 19.77
N LEU A 59 1.38 -5.47 18.91
CA LEU A 59 1.45 -4.05 18.52
C LEU A 59 1.11 -3.12 19.70
N ASP A 60 2.00 -2.18 20.01
CA ASP A 60 1.83 -1.22 21.12
C ASP A 60 1.61 0.24 20.66
N SER A 61 1.30 1.14 21.61
CA SER A 61 1.02 2.55 21.32
C SER A 61 2.23 3.35 20.83
N LEU A 62 3.44 3.06 21.32
CA LEU A 62 4.67 3.69 20.84
C LEU A 62 4.95 3.27 19.41
N GLN A 63 4.69 2.01 19.09
CA GLN A 63 4.77 1.49 17.73
C GLN A 63 3.79 2.21 16.79
N VAL A 64 2.53 2.39 17.20
CA VAL A 64 1.55 3.16 16.40
C VAL A 64 2.00 4.62 16.20
N MET A 65 2.54 5.27 17.24
CA MET A 65 3.07 6.64 17.13
C MET A 65 4.24 6.73 16.15
N LYS A 66 5.15 5.76 16.22
CA LYS A 66 6.29 5.66 15.31
C LYS A 66 5.83 5.45 13.86
N LEU A 67 4.88 4.55 13.65
CA LEU A 67 4.31 4.28 12.33
C LEU A 67 3.64 5.52 11.73
N ALA A 68 2.88 6.28 12.52
CA ALA A 68 2.28 7.55 12.08
C ALA A 68 3.35 8.57 11.63
N GLY A 69 4.47 8.65 12.35
CA GLY A 69 5.60 9.50 11.98
C GLY A 69 6.22 9.09 10.63
N GLU A 70 6.50 7.81 10.44
CA GLU A 70 7.08 7.27 9.20
C GLU A 70 6.14 7.42 7.99
N LEU A 71 4.83 7.27 8.21
CA LEU A 71 3.82 7.52 7.19
C LEU A 71 3.79 9.00 6.77
N LYS A 72 3.91 9.92 7.74
CA LYS A 72 3.98 11.36 7.47
C LYS A 72 5.20 11.72 6.62
N GLU A 73 6.36 11.09 6.85
CA GLU A 73 7.57 11.26 6.04
C GLU A 73 7.37 10.78 4.59
N ARG A 74 6.47 9.81 4.38
CA ARG A 74 6.08 9.29 3.05
C ARG A 74 4.99 10.11 2.37
N GLY A 75 4.58 11.24 2.97
CA GLY A 75 3.48 12.07 2.45
C GLY A 75 2.08 11.58 2.83
N VAL A 76 1.97 10.54 3.64
CA VAL A 76 0.69 10.02 4.13
C VAL A 76 0.34 10.71 5.45
N THR A 77 -0.62 11.63 5.40
CA THR A 77 -1.07 12.36 6.59
C THR A 77 -2.09 11.51 7.37
N VAL A 78 -1.62 10.77 8.38
CA VAL A 78 -2.47 10.02 9.31
C VAL A 78 -1.98 10.20 10.74
N GLY A 79 -2.89 10.51 11.66
CA GLY A 79 -2.57 10.70 13.08
C GLY A 79 -2.60 9.40 13.89
N PHE A 80 -1.98 9.42 15.07
CA PHE A 80 -2.08 8.34 16.04
C PHE A 80 -3.54 7.98 16.36
N ASP A 81 -4.37 8.99 16.66
CA ASP A 81 -5.79 8.82 16.96
C ASP A 81 -6.54 8.03 15.87
N GLU A 82 -6.16 8.23 14.61
CA GLU A 82 -6.79 7.55 13.48
C GLU A 82 -6.34 6.09 13.32
N LEU A 83 -5.05 5.82 13.60
CA LEU A 83 -4.49 4.46 13.56
C LEU A 83 -4.96 3.65 14.77
N ALA A 84 -4.98 4.25 15.96
CA ALA A 84 -5.33 3.62 17.22
C ALA A 84 -6.82 3.24 17.33
N ARG A 85 -7.71 3.92 16.59
CA ARG A 85 -9.15 3.57 16.55
C ARG A 85 -9.42 2.17 16.01
N VAL A 86 -8.73 1.80 14.93
CA VAL A 86 -8.91 0.51 14.27
C VAL A 86 -7.52 0.03 13.83
N PRO A 87 -6.73 -0.55 14.75
CA PRO A 87 -5.36 -0.98 14.50
C PRO A 87 -5.33 -2.31 13.74
N THR A 88 -5.86 -2.30 12.51
CA THR A 88 -5.93 -3.47 11.62
C THR A 88 -5.27 -3.13 10.28
N LEU A 89 -4.64 -4.12 9.65
CA LEU A 89 -4.01 -3.92 8.33
C LEU A 89 -5.03 -3.53 7.26
N SER A 90 -6.23 -4.12 7.28
CA SER A 90 -7.34 -3.84 6.36
C SER A 90 -7.81 -2.39 6.47
N ALA A 91 -8.02 -1.87 7.68
CA ALA A 91 -8.49 -0.50 7.88
C ALA A 91 -7.46 0.54 7.40
N TRP A 92 -6.19 0.32 7.74
CA TRP A 92 -5.10 1.22 7.33
C TRP A 92 -4.87 1.17 5.82
N SER A 93 -4.76 -0.03 5.23
CA SER A 93 -4.58 -0.21 3.78
C SER A 93 -5.69 0.43 2.96
N ARG A 94 -6.95 0.31 3.40
CA ARG A 94 -8.11 0.89 2.71
C ARG A 94 -8.06 2.42 2.68
N ARG A 95 -7.49 3.06 3.72
CA ARG A 95 -7.33 4.51 3.75
C ARG A 95 -6.33 5.01 2.72
N PHE A 96 -5.22 4.29 2.54
CA PHE A 96 -4.14 4.72 1.64
C PHE A 96 -4.48 4.55 0.15
N ILE A 97 -5.51 3.78 -0.19
CA ILE A 97 -5.98 3.59 -1.58
C ILE A 97 -6.93 4.71 -2.03
N ARG A 98 -7.44 5.54 -1.11
CA ARG A 98 -8.49 6.53 -1.41
C ARG A 98 -7.99 7.98 -1.44
N GLN A 99 -6.68 8.21 -1.54
CA GLN A 99 -6.09 9.55 -1.63
C GLN A 99 -5.53 9.81 -3.03
#